data_AF-A0A7X5B6I9-F1
#
_entry.id   AF-A0A7X5B6I9-F1
#
_cell.length_a   1.000
_cell.length_b   1.000
_cell.length_c   1.000
_cell.angle_alpha   90.00
_cell.angle_beta   90.00
_cell.angle_gamma   90.00
#
_symmetry.space_group_name_H-M   'P 1'
#
loop_
_entity.id
_entity.type
_entity.pdbx_description
1 polymer ?
#
loop_
_entity_poly.entity_id
_entity_poly.type
_entity_poly.pdbx_seq_one_letter_code
_entity_poly.pdbx_strand_id
1 'polypeptide(L)'
;MDVEVRKISGHMYGLGKYLLAHGIEHVIFTGMRNPFWSSMGVLHVAQAAEILIKSAIAQEHPLLIFTDLPKLSQNTEERLTTSQLMAKAKTVQYSKLPDLLWAATGYEIKYLDVYREMGEQRNLIQHLAVPDDDFNDLVFRFCIQVIDPLMVHFFHEHFLDNLDFDDLYIYEDNLLSDSIDATGLKYEGKLP
;
A
#
# COMPACT_ATOMS: atom_id res chain seq x y z
N MET A 1 9.61 25.01 4.29
CA MET A 1 8.59 23.94 4.39
C MET A 1 8.17 23.83 5.85
N ASP A 2 6.87 23.87 6.09
CA ASP A 2 6.27 23.74 7.42
C ASP A 2 6.61 22.39 8.08
N VAL A 3 6.62 22.33 9.42
CA VAL A 3 6.92 21.12 10.20
C VAL A 3 5.92 20.00 9.89
N GLU A 4 4.65 20.33 9.70
CA GLU A 4 3.60 19.37 9.40
C GLU A 4 3.76 18.75 8.01
N VAL A 5 4.29 19.50 7.05
CA VAL A 5 4.58 18.98 5.70
C VAL A 5 5.69 17.92 5.76
N ARG A 6 6.65 18.06 6.69
CA ARG A 6 7.71 17.05 6.89
C ARG A 6 7.20 15.75 7.53
N LYS A 7 6.06 15.80 8.23
CA LYS A 7 5.45 14.62 8.89
C LYS A 7 4.56 13.79 7.96
N ILE A 8 4.28 14.27 6.75
CA ILE A 8 3.39 13.60 5.79
C ILE A 8 3.82 12.15 5.55
N SER A 9 5.12 11.90 5.32
CA SER A 9 5.64 10.54 5.09
C SER A 9 5.29 9.60 6.24
N GLY A 10 5.54 10.01 7.49
CA GLY A 10 5.24 9.20 8.68
C GLY A 10 3.75 8.94 8.88
N HIS A 11 2.89 9.92 8.62
CA HIS A 11 1.43 9.72 8.65
C HIS A 11 0.95 8.74 7.57
N MET A 12 1.46 8.87 6.35
CA MET A 12 1.15 7.96 5.25
C MET A 12 1.62 6.54 5.58
N TYR A 13 2.83 6.39 6.11
CA TYR A 13 3.36 5.10 6.54
C TYR A 13 2.42 4.43 7.55
N GLY A 14 2.06 5.14 8.63
CA GLY A 14 1.14 4.61 9.64
C GLY A 14 -0.19 4.14 9.06
N LEU A 15 -0.85 4.98 8.24
CA LEU A 15 -2.11 4.61 7.59
C LEU A 15 -1.95 3.42 6.63
N GLY A 16 -0.88 3.40 5.83
CA GLY A 16 -0.62 2.36 4.85
C GLY A 16 -0.50 0.98 5.50
N LYS A 17 0.16 0.87 6.64
CA LYS A 17 0.32 -0.40 7.37
C LYS A 17 -0.96 -0.93 7.98
N TYR A 18 -1.77 -0.06 8.59
CA TYR A 18 -3.09 -0.47 9.08
C TYR A 18 -4.01 -0.95 7.95
N LEU A 19 -3.99 -0.25 6.81
CA LEU A 19 -4.80 -0.64 5.66
C LEU A 19 -4.32 -1.96 5.04
N LEU A 20 -3.00 -2.18 5.01
CA LEU A 20 -2.40 -3.44 4.59
C LEU A 20 -2.87 -4.60 5.46
N ALA A 21 -2.82 -4.43 6.78
CA ALA A 21 -3.23 -5.45 7.73
C ALA A 21 -4.68 -5.89 7.54
N HIS A 22 -5.61 -4.93 7.42
CA HIS A 22 -7.01 -5.24 7.13
C HIS A 22 -7.23 -5.86 5.74
N GLY A 23 -6.44 -5.48 4.74
CA GLY A 23 -6.50 -6.12 3.42
C GLY A 23 -6.11 -7.60 3.47
N ILE A 24 -5.09 -7.92 4.26
CA ILE A 24 -4.64 -9.31 4.49
C ILE A 24 -5.68 -10.09 5.30
N GLU A 25 -6.24 -9.49 6.36
CA GLU A 25 -7.33 -10.08 7.14
C GLU A 25 -8.49 -10.53 6.25
N HIS A 26 -8.92 -9.67 5.31
CA HIS A 26 -10.01 -9.99 4.40
C HIS A 26 -9.74 -11.21 3.53
N VAL A 27 -8.50 -11.44 3.09
CA VAL A 27 -8.17 -12.57 2.20
C VAL A 27 -7.88 -13.86 2.95
N ILE A 28 -7.36 -13.79 4.18
CA ILE A 28 -7.17 -14.96 5.05
C ILE A 28 -8.52 -15.57 5.43
N PHE A 29 -9.50 -14.73 5.75
CA PHE A 29 -10.82 -15.17 6.20
C PHE A 29 -11.86 -15.20 5.07
N THR A 30 -11.40 -15.33 3.81
CA THR A 30 -12.29 -15.41 2.64
C THR A 30 -13.32 -16.53 2.84
N GLY A 31 -14.58 -16.25 2.52
CA GLY A 31 -15.67 -17.23 2.59
C GLY A 31 -16.34 -17.41 3.95
N MET A 32 -15.81 -16.84 5.03
CA MET A 32 -16.39 -17.03 6.37
C MET A 32 -17.50 -16.03 6.73
N ARG A 33 -17.49 -14.81 6.16
CA ARG A 33 -18.39 -13.74 6.62
C ARG A 33 -19.12 -12.96 5.53
N ASN A 34 -18.51 -12.71 4.36
CA ASN A 34 -19.10 -11.87 3.32
C ASN A 34 -18.48 -12.13 1.93
N PRO A 35 -19.28 -12.22 0.85
CA PRO A 35 -18.80 -12.55 -0.49
C PRO A 35 -17.85 -11.52 -1.10
N PHE A 36 -17.82 -10.29 -0.58
CA PHE A 36 -16.93 -9.23 -1.08
C PHE A 36 -15.56 -9.21 -0.39
N TRP A 37 -15.29 -10.06 0.61
CA TRP A 37 -14.05 -9.99 1.39
C TRP A 37 -12.78 -10.15 0.55
N SER A 38 -12.70 -11.16 -0.31
CA SER A 38 -11.52 -11.34 -1.17
C SER A 38 -11.27 -10.11 -2.06
N SER A 39 -12.33 -9.52 -2.61
CA SER A 39 -12.23 -8.26 -3.38
C SER A 39 -11.88 -7.05 -2.52
N MET A 40 -12.37 -6.96 -1.28
CA MET A 40 -11.98 -5.91 -0.33
C MET A 40 -10.49 -6.02 0.02
N GLY A 41 -9.95 -7.24 0.10
CA GLY A 41 -8.52 -7.48 0.22
C GLY A 41 -7.73 -6.84 -0.92
N VAL A 42 -8.16 -7.06 -2.18
CA VAL A 42 -7.55 -6.40 -3.34
C VAL A 42 -7.60 -4.88 -3.21
N LEU A 43 -8.77 -4.30 -2.88
CA LEU A 43 -8.92 -2.85 -2.77
C LEU A 43 -8.03 -2.26 -1.67
N HIS A 44 -8.02 -2.87 -0.48
CA HIS A 44 -7.24 -2.40 0.66
C HIS A 44 -5.75 -2.56 0.43
N VAL A 45 -5.27 -3.72 -0.04
CA VAL A 45 -3.84 -3.96 -0.27
C VAL A 45 -3.31 -3.08 -1.41
N ALA A 46 -4.06 -2.89 -2.50
CA ALA A 46 -3.65 -1.98 -3.57
C ALA A 46 -3.58 -0.51 -3.07
N GLN A 47 -4.55 -0.08 -2.28
CA GLN A 47 -4.55 1.26 -1.69
C GLN A 47 -3.41 1.44 -0.67
N ALA A 48 -3.13 0.42 0.14
CA ALA A 48 -2.01 0.40 1.06
C ALA A 48 -0.68 0.57 0.31
N ALA A 49 -0.49 -0.17 -0.79
CA ALA A 49 0.67 -0.03 -1.66
C ALA A 49 0.83 1.40 -2.19
N GLU A 50 -0.27 2.01 -2.65
CA GLU A 50 -0.26 3.39 -3.14
C GLU A 50 0.26 4.36 -2.07
N ILE A 51 -0.24 4.20 -0.84
CA ILE A 51 0.11 5.04 0.30
C ILE A 51 1.55 4.79 0.75
N LEU A 52 1.99 3.54 0.84
CA LEU A 52 3.35 3.16 1.25
C LEU A 52 4.40 3.62 0.26
N ILE A 53 4.17 3.46 -1.05
CA ILE A 53 5.09 3.95 -2.09
C ILE A 53 5.18 5.48 -2.03
N LYS A 54 4.05 6.17 -1.89
CA LYS A 54 4.06 7.63 -1.71
C LYS A 54 4.75 8.06 -0.41
N SER A 55 4.61 7.29 0.67
CA SER A 55 5.33 7.54 1.92
C SER A 55 6.85 7.46 1.71
N ALA A 56 7.34 6.43 1.00
CA ALA A 56 8.75 6.28 0.64
C ALA A 56 9.26 7.45 -0.21
N ILE A 57 8.53 7.83 -1.28
CA ILE A 57 8.87 9.01 -2.10
C ILE A 57 8.88 10.30 -1.25
N ALA A 58 7.95 10.43 -0.31
CA ALA A 58 7.86 11.59 0.56
C ALA A 58 8.98 11.66 1.62
N GLN A 59 9.71 10.57 1.89
CA GLN A 59 10.91 10.61 2.73
C GLN A 59 12.02 11.43 2.05
N GLU A 60 12.15 11.33 0.72
CA GLU A 60 13.08 12.16 -0.06
C GLU A 60 12.62 13.62 -0.07
N HIS A 61 11.39 13.85 -0.51
CA HIS A 61 10.79 15.18 -0.48
C HIS A 61 9.25 15.13 -0.54
N PRO A 62 8.52 15.65 0.46
CA PRO A 62 7.05 15.52 0.55
C PRO A 62 6.27 16.09 -0.64
N LEU A 63 6.84 17.03 -1.40
CA LEU A 63 6.13 17.61 -2.54
C LEU A 63 6.15 16.73 -3.81
N LEU A 64 7.00 15.70 -3.88
CA LEU A 64 7.15 14.87 -5.08
C LEU A 64 5.91 14.01 -5.38
N ILE A 65 5.07 13.75 -4.37
CA ILE A 65 3.86 12.96 -4.53
C ILE A 65 2.69 13.74 -5.14
N PHE A 66 2.84 15.05 -5.36
CA PHE A 66 1.82 15.91 -5.92
C PHE A 66 2.03 16.14 -7.42
N THR A 67 0.95 16.05 -8.20
CA THR A 67 0.92 16.37 -9.64
C THR A 67 0.60 17.83 -9.91
N ASP A 68 -0.08 18.50 -8.97
CA ASP A 68 -0.37 19.92 -9.02
C ASP A 68 -0.17 20.52 -7.63
N LEU A 69 0.63 21.58 -7.57
CA LEU A 69 0.89 22.32 -6.34
C LEU A 69 0.09 23.62 -6.36
N PRO A 70 -0.50 24.03 -5.24
CA PRO A 70 -1.17 25.32 -5.16
C PRO A 70 -0.17 26.43 -5.53
N LYS A 71 -0.57 27.32 -6.44
CA LYS A 71 0.25 28.47 -6.83
C LYS A 71 0.47 29.36 -5.61
N LEU A 72 1.67 29.30 -5.04
CA LEU A 72 2.11 30.26 -4.04
C LEU A 72 2.49 31.54 -4.78
N SER A 73 1.97 32.67 -4.33
CA SER A 73 2.46 33.96 -4.82
C SER A 73 3.91 34.11 -4.35
N GLN A 74 4.84 34.37 -5.26
CA GLN A 74 6.25 34.60 -4.90
C GLN A 74 6.46 35.88 -4.06
N ASN A 75 5.39 36.65 -3.80
CA ASN A 75 5.41 37.93 -3.09
C ASN A 75 4.91 37.86 -1.64
N THR A 76 4.60 36.67 -1.12
CA THR A 76 4.24 36.50 0.28
C THR A 76 5.35 35.75 1.01
N GLU A 77 5.75 36.23 2.19
CA GLU A 77 6.63 35.49 3.13
C GLU A 77 5.96 34.18 3.64
N GLU A 78 4.74 33.89 3.20
CA GLU A 78 3.98 32.68 3.53
C GLU A 78 4.67 31.44 2.99
N ARG A 79 5.15 30.62 3.93
CA ARG A 79 5.57 29.25 3.65
C ARG A 79 4.34 28.41 3.29
N LEU A 80 4.53 27.47 2.37
CA LEU A 80 3.53 26.44 2.06
C LEU A 80 3.11 25.69 3.34
N THR A 81 1.82 25.74 3.65
CA THR A 81 1.22 25.04 4.78
C THR A 81 0.51 23.76 4.34
N THR A 82 0.32 22.81 5.26
CA THR A 82 -0.47 21.60 5.04
C THR A 82 -1.91 21.92 4.63
N SER A 83 -2.55 22.94 5.22
CA SER A 83 -3.91 23.35 4.85
C SER A 83 -4.02 23.79 3.39
N GLN A 84 -3.00 24.48 2.87
CA GLN A 84 -2.95 24.88 1.45
C GLN A 84 -2.77 23.68 0.52
N LEU A 85 -1.95 22.70 0.92
CA LEU A 85 -1.82 21.44 0.20
C LEU A 85 -3.14 20.66 0.19
N MET A 86 -3.77 20.46 1.35
CA MET A 86 -5.01 19.68 1.48
C MET A 86 -6.17 20.23 0.64
N ALA A 87 -6.26 21.55 0.44
CA ALA A 87 -7.38 22.15 -0.27
C ALA A 87 -7.40 21.91 -1.78
N LYS A 88 -6.24 21.68 -2.42
CA LYS A 88 -6.12 21.67 -3.90
C LYS A 88 -5.14 20.64 -4.46
N ALA A 89 -4.41 19.93 -3.62
CA ALA A 89 -3.42 18.98 -4.08
C ALA A 89 -4.06 17.79 -4.81
N LYS A 90 -3.55 17.51 -6.00
CA LYS A 90 -3.74 16.22 -6.67
C LYS A 90 -2.48 15.40 -6.47
N THR A 91 -2.62 14.13 -6.13
CA THR A 91 -1.47 13.24 -5.99
C THR A 91 -1.26 12.38 -7.23
N VAL A 92 -0.07 11.83 -7.35
CA VAL A 92 0.31 10.93 -8.44
C VAL A 92 -0.55 9.67 -8.39
N GLN A 93 -1.01 9.20 -9.55
CA GLN A 93 -1.86 8.03 -9.67
C GLN A 93 -1.06 6.74 -9.51
N TYR A 94 -1.71 5.67 -9.02
CA TYR A 94 -1.14 4.33 -8.83
C TYR A 94 -0.22 3.88 -9.99
N SER A 95 -0.72 3.94 -11.23
CA SER A 95 0.01 3.47 -12.42
C SER A 95 1.32 4.21 -12.71
N LYS A 96 1.55 5.39 -12.10
CA LYS A 96 2.75 6.21 -12.27
C LYS A 96 3.73 6.09 -11.11
N LEU A 97 3.34 5.41 -10.03
CA LEU A 97 4.17 5.30 -8.84
C LEU A 97 5.46 4.50 -9.01
N PRO A 98 5.51 3.39 -9.77
CA PRO A 98 6.76 2.67 -9.98
C PRO A 98 7.85 3.55 -10.62
N ASP A 99 7.51 4.28 -11.68
CA ASP A 99 8.44 5.17 -12.38
C ASP A 99 8.91 6.32 -11.46
N LEU A 100 7.98 6.90 -10.69
CA LEU A 100 8.31 7.99 -9.77
C LEU A 100 9.15 7.51 -8.59
N LEU A 101 8.87 6.33 -8.03
CA LEU A 101 9.63 5.72 -6.95
C LEU A 101 11.08 5.53 -7.40
N TRP A 102 11.29 4.94 -8.58
CA TRP A 102 12.62 4.77 -9.17
C TRP A 102 13.31 6.12 -9.39
N ALA A 103 12.62 7.09 -10.00
CA ALA A 103 13.22 8.40 -10.27
C ALA A 103 13.59 9.19 -9.01
N ALA A 104 12.83 9.04 -7.92
CA ALA A 104 13.05 9.77 -6.68
C ALA A 104 14.07 9.09 -5.75
N THR A 105 14.09 7.76 -5.70
CA THR A 105 14.84 6.99 -4.68
C THR A 105 15.89 6.05 -5.26
N GLY A 106 15.83 5.75 -6.56
CA GLY A 106 16.60 4.69 -7.20
C GLY A 106 16.09 3.27 -6.95
N TYR A 107 15.03 3.09 -6.14
CA TYR A 107 14.43 1.77 -5.89
C TYR A 107 13.57 1.31 -7.07
N GLU A 108 13.82 0.10 -7.56
CA GLU A 108 13.09 -0.53 -8.64
C GLU A 108 12.19 -1.67 -8.12
N ILE A 109 10.89 -1.63 -8.46
CA ILE A 109 9.98 -2.75 -8.20
C ILE A 109 10.30 -3.86 -9.20
N LYS A 110 10.93 -4.93 -8.71
CA LYS A 110 11.38 -6.06 -9.54
C LYS A 110 10.23 -6.81 -10.23
N TYR A 111 9.11 -6.98 -9.53
CA TYR A 111 7.94 -7.74 -10.01
C TYR A 111 6.83 -6.77 -10.47
N LEU A 112 7.15 -5.98 -11.50
CA LEU A 112 6.28 -4.92 -12.01
C LEU A 112 5.02 -5.47 -12.70
N ASP A 113 5.09 -6.69 -13.23
CA ASP A 113 3.95 -7.45 -13.75
C ASP A 113 2.91 -7.71 -12.65
N VAL A 114 3.33 -8.19 -11.49
CA VAL A 114 2.45 -8.42 -10.33
C VAL A 114 1.86 -7.11 -9.80
N TYR A 115 2.64 -6.02 -9.84
CA TYR A 115 2.12 -4.69 -9.50
C TYR A 115 1.02 -4.22 -10.46
N ARG A 116 1.19 -4.47 -11.76
CA ARG A 116 0.19 -4.11 -12.77
C ARG A 116 -1.06 -4.97 -12.66
N GLU A 117 -0.91 -6.28 -12.47
CA GLU A 117 -2.00 -7.22 -12.25
C GLU A 117 -2.89 -6.77 -11.08
N MET A 118 -2.27 -6.41 -9.94
CA MET A 118 -2.97 -5.89 -8.78
C MET A 118 -3.75 -4.59 -9.09
N GLY A 119 -3.13 -3.67 -9.83
CA GLY A 119 -3.77 -2.43 -10.27
C GLY A 119 -4.94 -2.65 -11.23
N GLU A 120 -4.84 -3.63 -12.12
CA GLU A 120 -5.90 -4.02 -13.06
C GLU A 120 -7.11 -4.58 -12.31
N GLN A 121 -6.90 -5.51 -11.36
CA GLN A 121 -7.98 -6.07 -10.53
C GLN A 121 -8.65 -4.99 -9.68
N ARG A 122 -7.87 -4.12 -9.03
CA ARG A 122 -8.41 -2.97 -8.29
C ARG A 122 -9.29 -2.08 -9.16
N ASN A 123 -8.89 -1.80 -10.40
CA ASN A 123 -9.70 -0.99 -11.32
C ASN A 123 -10.98 -1.69 -11.78
N LEU A 124 -10.90 -2.99 -12.07
CA LEU A 124 -12.05 -3.81 -12.44
C LEU A 124 -13.10 -3.80 -11.32
N ILE A 125 -12.68 -4.11 -10.09
CA ILE A 125 -13.54 -4.15 -8.90
C ILE A 125 -14.18 -2.79 -8.61
N GLN A 126 -13.42 -1.69 -8.70
CA GLN A 126 -13.94 -0.36 -8.36
C GLN A 126 -14.89 0.24 -9.40
N HIS A 127 -14.68 -0.03 -10.68
CA HIS A 127 -15.35 0.71 -11.75
C HIS A 127 -16.33 -0.11 -12.58
N LEU A 128 -16.27 -1.44 -12.50
CA LEU A 128 -17.05 -2.30 -13.37
C LEU A 128 -17.87 -3.31 -12.58
N ALA A 129 -17.22 -4.32 -12.01
CA ALA A 129 -17.88 -5.42 -11.32
C ALA A 129 -16.91 -6.13 -10.39
N VAL A 130 -17.45 -6.79 -9.37
CA VAL A 130 -16.73 -7.72 -8.51
C VAL A 130 -16.70 -9.07 -9.21
N PRO A 131 -15.52 -9.59 -9.62
CA PRO A 131 -15.41 -10.93 -10.19
C PRO A 131 -15.75 -12.00 -9.13
N ASP A 132 -16.27 -13.14 -9.59
CA ASP A 132 -16.47 -14.32 -8.75
C ASP A 132 -15.17 -15.14 -8.70
N ASP A 133 -14.12 -14.51 -8.17
CA ASP A 133 -12.76 -15.04 -8.09
C ASP A 133 -12.24 -15.01 -6.64
N ASP A 134 -11.31 -15.92 -6.33
CA ASP A 134 -10.51 -15.85 -5.11
C ASP A 134 -9.17 -15.16 -5.38
N PHE A 135 -8.99 -13.98 -4.81
CA PHE A 135 -7.79 -13.15 -4.93
C PHE A 135 -6.72 -13.44 -3.88
N ASN A 136 -6.88 -14.47 -3.05
CA ASN A 136 -5.90 -14.80 -2.01
C ASN A 136 -4.47 -14.96 -2.57
N ASP A 137 -4.29 -15.77 -3.63
CA ASP A 137 -2.98 -15.95 -4.29
C ASP A 137 -2.39 -14.62 -4.78
N LEU A 138 -3.17 -13.83 -5.54
CA LEU A 138 -2.72 -12.55 -6.07
C LEU A 138 -2.27 -11.60 -4.94
N VAL A 139 -3.07 -11.51 -3.88
CA VAL A 139 -2.78 -10.63 -2.75
C VAL A 139 -1.50 -11.05 -2.04
N PHE A 140 -1.29 -12.34 -1.77
CA PHE A 140 -0.06 -12.82 -1.12
C PHE A 140 1.16 -12.73 -2.04
N ARG A 141 1.04 -13.05 -3.34
CA ARG A 141 2.13 -12.80 -4.31
C ARG A 141 2.53 -11.34 -4.31
N PHE A 142 1.55 -10.43 -4.39
CA PHE A 142 1.80 -9.00 -4.37
C PHE A 142 2.44 -8.54 -3.05
N CYS A 143 1.96 -9.04 -1.91
CA CYS A 143 2.57 -8.75 -0.61
C CYS A 143 4.04 -9.21 -0.55
N ILE A 144 4.33 -10.47 -0.89
CA ILE A 144 5.66 -11.07 -0.79
C ILE A 144 6.64 -10.47 -1.81
N GLN A 145 6.19 -10.24 -3.04
CA GLN A 145 7.07 -9.83 -4.15
C GLN A 145 7.22 -8.32 -4.26
N VAL A 146 6.23 -7.54 -3.83
CA VAL A 146 6.22 -6.08 -4.03
C VAL A 146 6.25 -5.32 -2.71
N ILE A 147 5.35 -5.63 -1.79
CA ILE A 147 5.20 -4.84 -0.55
C ILE A 147 6.30 -5.13 0.45
N ASP A 148 6.59 -6.40 0.73
CA ASP A 148 7.61 -6.80 1.71
C ASP A 148 8.99 -6.24 1.36
N PRO A 149 9.51 -6.38 0.12
CA PRO A 149 10.83 -5.85 -0.21
C PRO A 149 10.88 -4.33 -0.13
N LEU A 150 9.78 -3.65 -0.46
CA LEU A 150 9.65 -2.21 -0.32
C LEU A 150 9.66 -1.79 1.16
N MET A 151 8.90 -2.49 2.00
CA MET A 151 8.81 -2.18 3.42
C MET A 151 10.14 -2.43 4.14
N VAL A 152 10.80 -3.55 3.86
CA VAL A 152 12.13 -3.85 4.41
C VAL A 152 13.16 -2.79 3.99
N HIS A 153 13.10 -2.31 2.74
CA HIS A 153 14.03 -1.31 2.23
C HIS A 153 13.88 0.07 2.89
N PHE A 154 12.66 0.60 2.94
CA PHE A 154 12.42 1.99 3.39
C PHE A 154 12.07 2.12 4.88
N PHE A 155 11.57 1.04 5.48
CA PHE A 155 11.01 1.09 6.83
C PHE A 155 11.53 0.00 7.78
N HIS A 156 12.34 -0.94 7.29
CA HIS A 156 12.97 -2.00 8.07
C HIS A 156 11.99 -2.90 8.83
N GLU A 157 10.80 -3.10 8.26
CA GLU A 157 9.76 -3.97 8.77
C GLU A 157 9.28 -4.90 7.67
N HIS A 158 8.88 -6.11 8.04
CA HIS A 158 8.14 -6.99 7.14
C HIS A 158 6.65 -6.70 7.21
N PHE A 159 5.90 -7.09 6.17
CA PHE A 159 4.47 -6.79 6.12
C PHE A 159 3.66 -7.50 7.21
N LEU A 160 4.07 -8.72 7.63
CA LEU A 160 3.41 -9.47 8.69
C LEU A 160 3.66 -8.88 10.09
N ASP A 161 4.72 -8.09 10.28
CA ASP A 161 5.00 -7.40 11.55
C ASP A 161 3.89 -6.38 11.89
N ASN A 162 3.02 -6.08 10.93
CA ASN A 162 1.96 -5.08 11.03
C ASN A 162 0.57 -5.68 11.20
N LEU A 163 0.48 -7.01 11.26
CA LEU A 163 -0.75 -7.69 11.61
C LEU A 163 -0.91 -7.68 13.13
N ASP A 164 -1.97 -7.04 13.61
CA ASP A 164 -2.34 -7.08 15.01
C ASP A 164 -3.19 -8.32 15.29
N PHE A 165 -2.53 -9.40 15.71
CA PHE A 165 -3.17 -10.69 15.96
C PHE A 165 -4.02 -10.73 17.24
N ASP A 166 -3.97 -9.70 18.08
CA ASP A 166 -4.79 -9.65 19.30
C ASP A 166 -6.30 -9.49 18.99
N ASP A 167 -6.68 -9.09 17.77
CA ASP A 167 -8.06 -9.17 17.27
C ASP A 167 -8.35 -10.46 16.48
N LEU A 168 -7.30 -11.23 16.11
CA LEU A 168 -7.38 -12.51 15.37
C LEU A 168 -7.62 -13.72 16.29
N TYR A 169 -8.12 -13.54 17.52
CA TYR A 169 -8.63 -14.66 18.32
C TYR A 169 -9.80 -15.36 17.61
N ILE A 170 -9.48 -16.32 16.76
CA ILE A 170 -9.63 -17.75 17.03
C ILE A 170 -8.53 -18.45 16.23
N TYR A 171 -7.80 -19.35 16.89
CA TYR A 171 -6.96 -20.36 16.28
C TYR A 171 -7.73 -21.06 15.15
N GLU A 172 -7.48 -20.67 13.90
CA GLU A 172 -7.85 -21.44 12.73
C GLU A 172 -6.59 -21.80 11.93
N ASP A 173 -6.17 -23.05 12.15
CA ASP A 173 -5.69 -23.98 11.13
C ASP A 173 -4.76 -23.43 10.06
N ASN A 174 -3.56 -22.96 10.44
CA ASN A 174 -2.48 -22.69 9.47
C ASN A 174 -2.88 -21.78 8.30
N LEU A 175 -4.01 -21.03 8.34
CA LEU A 175 -4.58 -20.40 7.14
C LEU A 175 -3.63 -19.38 6.51
N LEU A 176 -2.90 -18.64 7.35
CA LEU A 176 -1.86 -17.72 6.90
C LEU A 176 -0.69 -18.47 6.25
N SER A 177 -0.18 -19.52 6.89
CA SER A 177 0.91 -20.33 6.32
C SER A 177 0.48 -21.05 5.05
N ASP A 178 -0.74 -21.59 5.01
CA ASP A 178 -1.31 -22.28 3.84
C ASP A 178 -1.52 -21.31 2.68
N SER A 179 -1.97 -20.08 2.95
CA SER A 179 -2.10 -19.02 1.93
C SER A 179 -0.73 -18.62 1.36
N ILE A 180 0.30 -18.51 2.22
CA ILE A 180 1.66 -18.22 1.77
C ILE A 180 2.23 -19.40 0.97
N ASP A 181 2.09 -20.63 1.47
CA ASP A 181 2.59 -21.85 0.84
C ASP A 181 1.90 -22.09 -0.52
N ALA A 182 0.61 -21.76 -0.64
CA ALA A 182 -0.15 -21.86 -1.89
C ALA A 182 0.44 -20.99 -3.02
N THR A 183 1.11 -19.88 -2.70
CA THR A 183 1.81 -19.07 -3.70
C THR A 183 3.05 -19.75 -4.28
N GLY A 184 3.58 -20.78 -3.58
CA GLY A 184 4.87 -21.41 -3.89
C GLY A 184 6.08 -20.50 -3.68
N LEU A 185 5.90 -19.32 -3.08
CA LEU A 185 6.97 -18.36 -2.81
C LEU A 185 7.57 -18.58 -1.42
N LYS A 186 8.85 -18.25 -1.29
CA LYS A 186 9.52 -18.23 0.01
C LYS A 186 9.34 -16.86 0.65
N TYR A 187 8.71 -16.81 1.81
CA TYR A 187 8.67 -15.63 2.67
C TYR A 187 9.89 -15.58 3.60
N GLU A 188 10.51 -14.40 3.73
CA GLU A 188 11.75 -14.23 4.52
C GLU A 188 11.52 -13.67 5.93
N GLY A 189 10.34 -13.11 6.20
CA GLY A 189 9.96 -12.61 7.53
C GLY A 189 9.60 -13.73 8.50
N LYS A 190 9.32 -13.36 9.74
CA LYS A 190 8.82 -14.32 10.75
C LYS A 190 7.33 -14.53 10.55
N LEU A 191 6.91 -15.79 10.52
CA LEU A 191 5.51 -16.11 10.75
C LEU A 191 5.18 -15.86 12.23
N PRO A 192 3.97 -15.40 12.54
CA PRO A 192 3.50 -15.19 13.91
C PRO A 192 3.44 -16.50 14.70
#